data_AF-A0A6A6VBK4-F1
#
_entry.id   AF-A0A6A6VBK4-F1
#
_cell.length_a   1.000
_cell.length_b   1.000
_cell.length_c   1.000
_cell.angle_alpha   90.00
_cell.angle_beta   90.00
_cell.angle_gamma   90.00
#
_symmetry.space_group_name_H-M   'P 1'
#
loop_
_entity.id
_entity.type
_entity.pdbx_description
1 polymer ?
#
loop_
_entity_poly.entity_id
_entity_poly.type
_entity_poly.pdbx_seq_one_letter_code
_entity_poly.pdbx_strand_id
1 'polypeptide(L)'
;MTSLKYAPWQSDVDIQFYAALAHVKLNHDKLDDSARKVLGLYDVRPSDHPSRSSRMQIHPNALTSDETPANYFRGEGILKNCNTMEDFKKLDRHAVLERAGRTIWEAIHDGSIYECPSLLSSFTLITFANLKKYMFTYHFGFPAIQSDAAWQIQGEPTKLTSKETTHLVDAVQTWKYSSDARQRGFFLAKKVRDAPDADGHPKTPVENHGYRWVIGRLEKFDKGFFDSVDEQDRFVSFADPSTYEENPGWPLRNLLILVRHRWRLHNVQILCYRDTHLRRDQANSIVLNLRSEAGLEPSQESSRSPSRPRTPKMPKVTGWERNQAGKVSSRTVDLSEYMDERKLADQAVDLNLKLIKWRIAPNIDLDVIKNCKCLLLGAGTLGSYVSRMLMGWGVRKITLIDNAKVSYSNPVRQPLFNFKDCTGGGAKKAERAAEALREIYPGVDAEGHMMEVPMVGHPITDEVKTKTNFENLQKLFDAHDAIFLLMDTRESRWLPTVMGKAAGKIVLNAALGFDTYVVMRHGLKATGDDEQELGCYFCNDVVAPADVRFSCDHWSLS
;
A
#
# COMPACT_ATOMS: atom_id res chain seq x y z
N MET A 1 31.23 34.20 2.14
CA MET A 1 31.20 32.73 1.97
C MET A 1 29.96 32.22 2.68
N THR A 2 29.14 31.42 2.01
CA THR A 2 27.85 30.95 2.54
C THR A 2 27.93 29.46 2.83
N SER A 3 27.38 29.02 3.97
CA SER A 3 27.36 27.59 4.32
C SER A 3 26.49 26.80 3.35
N LEU A 4 27.02 25.68 2.83
CA LEU A 4 26.33 24.85 1.85
C LEU A 4 25.16 24.09 2.49
N LYS A 5 23.95 24.32 1.96
CA LYS A 5 22.71 23.62 2.35
C LYS A 5 22.28 22.65 1.24
N TYR A 6 21.70 21.51 1.62
CA TYR A 6 21.40 20.39 0.73
C TYR A 6 19.91 20.08 0.73
N ALA A 7 19.36 19.73 -0.43
CA ALA A 7 18.03 19.16 -0.55
C ALA A 7 18.01 17.72 0.00
N PRO A 8 17.14 17.37 0.96
CA PRO A 8 17.10 16.04 1.53
C PRO A 8 16.50 15.02 0.57
N TRP A 9 16.96 13.77 0.66
CA TRP A 9 16.27 12.65 0.02
C TRP A 9 14.86 12.45 0.60
N GLN A 10 13.96 12.02 -0.28
CA GLN A 10 12.64 11.49 0.05
C GLN A 10 12.50 10.07 -0.48
N SER A 11 11.87 9.19 0.28
CA SER A 11 11.52 7.84 -0.20
C SER A 11 10.27 7.87 -1.07
N ASP A 12 10.31 7.12 -2.17
CA ASP A 12 9.20 6.87 -3.09
C ASP A 12 9.11 5.36 -3.30
N VAL A 13 8.10 4.71 -2.74
CA VAL A 13 8.01 3.23 -2.68
C VAL A 13 6.79 2.78 -3.45
N ASP A 14 7.00 1.95 -4.46
CA ASP A 14 5.92 1.37 -5.26
C ASP A 14 5.03 0.45 -4.40
N ILE A 15 3.72 0.48 -4.63
CA ILE A 15 2.76 -0.36 -3.89
C ILE A 15 3.04 -1.86 -4.08
N GLN A 16 3.51 -2.27 -5.27
CA GLN A 16 3.81 -3.68 -5.56
C GLN A 16 5.09 -4.15 -4.86
N PHE A 17 5.97 -3.25 -4.44
CA PHE A 17 7.14 -3.61 -3.64
C PHE A 17 6.74 -4.27 -2.32
N TYR A 18 5.66 -3.82 -1.67
CA TYR A 18 5.19 -4.42 -0.42
C TYR A 18 4.68 -5.86 -0.61
N ALA A 19 4.03 -6.14 -1.74
CA ALA A 19 3.63 -7.50 -2.11
C ALA A 19 4.86 -8.38 -2.37
N ALA A 20 5.88 -7.86 -3.07
CA ALA A 20 7.14 -8.56 -3.27
C ALA A 20 7.86 -8.83 -1.94
N LEU A 21 7.90 -7.85 -1.03
CA LEU A 21 8.48 -8.00 0.31
C LEU A 21 7.74 -9.05 1.14
N ALA A 22 6.40 -9.05 1.10
CA ALA A 22 5.58 -10.06 1.77
C ALA A 22 5.84 -11.47 1.21
N HIS A 23 5.89 -11.61 -0.12
CA HIS A 23 6.21 -12.86 -0.79
C HIS A 23 7.59 -13.39 -0.39
N VAL A 24 8.62 -12.53 -0.43
CA VAL A 24 9.97 -12.89 0.01
C VAL A 24 9.98 -13.28 1.49
N LYS A 25 9.25 -12.54 2.34
CA LYS A 25 9.19 -12.83 3.77
C LYS A 25 8.55 -14.18 4.07
N LEU A 26 7.45 -14.53 3.40
CA LEU A 26 6.73 -15.79 3.63
C LEU A 26 7.46 -17.00 3.05
N ASN A 27 7.94 -16.87 1.81
CA ASN A 27 8.38 -18.02 1.03
C ASN A 27 9.88 -18.28 1.16
N HIS A 28 10.69 -17.24 1.44
CA HIS A 28 12.14 -17.33 1.48
C HIS A 28 12.71 -17.07 2.88
N ASP A 29 12.46 -15.88 3.46
CA ASP A 29 13.07 -15.50 4.74
C ASP A 29 12.52 -16.30 5.91
N LYS A 30 11.20 -16.48 5.97
CA LYS A 30 10.51 -17.07 7.13
C LYS A 30 10.91 -16.32 8.41
N LEU A 31 11.66 -16.96 9.30
CA LEU A 31 12.16 -16.36 10.55
C LEU A 31 13.49 -15.62 10.38
N ASP A 32 14.21 -15.84 9.28
CA ASP A 32 15.43 -15.10 9.00
C ASP A 32 15.10 -13.61 8.85
N ASP A 33 15.84 -12.80 9.57
CA ASP A 33 15.72 -11.35 9.56
C ASP A 33 17.01 -10.69 9.03
N SER A 34 17.93 -11.47 8.47
CA SER A 34 19.18 -11.01 7.90
C SER A 34 18.96 -9.89 6.88
N ALA A 35 19.92 -8.96 6.83
CA ALA A 35 19.82 -7.82 5.93
C ALA A 35 19.94 -8.27 4.46
N ARG A 36 19.11 -7.71 3.60
CA ARG A 36 19.08 -7.99 2.15
C ARG A 36 19.52 -6.78 1.36
N LYS A 37 20.10 -7.02 0.19
CA LYS A 37 20.29 -5.97 -0.81
C LYS A 37 18.93 -5.53 -1.34
N VAL A 38 18.76 -4.23 -1.54
CA VAL A 38 17.62 -3.63 -2.22
C VAL A 38 18.12 -2.56 -3.17
N LEU A 39 17.68 -2.61 -4.43
CA LEU A 39 18.05 -1.63 -5.45
C LEU A 39 17.20 -0.36 -5.26
N GLY A 40 17.86 0.78 -5.10
CA GLY A 40 17.22 2.09 -5.22
C GLY A 40 17.57 2.75 -6.53
N LEU A 41 16.60 3.42 -7.13
CA LEU A 41 16.78 4.18 -8.34
C LEU A 41 16.42 5.65 -8.09
N TYR A 42 17.11 6.56 -8.75
CA TYR A 42 16.73 7.97 -8.77
C TYR A 42 16.97 8.54 -10.15
N ASP A 43 16.34 9.66 -10.45
CA ASP A 43 16.49 10.32 -11.73
C ASP A 43 16.49 11.84 -11.57
N VAL A 44 16.83 12.50 -12.67
CA VAL A 44 16.90 13.95 -12.77
C VAL A 44 15.63 14.41 -13.47
N ARG A 45 14.77 15.15 -12.76
CA ARG A 45 13.47 15.64 -13.27
C ARG A 45 13.36 17.16 -13.10
N PRO A 46 13.93 17.98 -14.00
CA PRO A 46 14.00 19.43 -13.83
C PRO A 46 12.65 20.12 -13.73
N SER A 47 11.61 19.50 -14.30
CA SER A 47 10.23 20.01 -14.26
C SER A 47 9.49 19.70 -12.96
N ASP A 48 10.05 18.88 -12.06
CA ASP A 48 9.41 18.60 -10.77
C ASP A 48 9.51 19.81 -9.84
N HIS A 49 8.42 20.09 -9.14
CA HIS A 49 8.41 21.10 -8.08
C HIS A 49 9.49 20.77 -7.02
N PRO A 50 10.26 21.76 -6.51
CA PRO A 50 11.38 21.52 -5.59
C PRO A 50 11.06 20.60 -4.40
N SER A 51 9.87 20.75 -3.81
CA SER A 51 9.42 19.91 -2.68
C SER A 51 9.22 18.42 -3.00
N ARG A 52 9.15 18.04 -4.29
CA ARG A 52 9.03 16.65 -4.76
C ARG A 52 10.26 16.16 -5.52
N SER A 53 11.32 16.96 -5.56
CA SER A 53 12.62 16.57 -6.11
C SER A 53 13.35 15.62 -5.16
N SER A 54 14.54 15.12 -5.54
CA SER A 54 15.38 14.28 -4.66
C SER A 54 14.67 13.04 -4.13
N ARG A 55 14.15 12.18 -5.02
CA ARG A 55 13.44 10.95 -4.66
C ARG A 55 14.25 9.69 -4.91
N MET A 56 14.38 8.85 -3.88
CA MET A 56 14.88 7.49 -3.99
C MET A 56 13.69 6.55 -4.21
N GLN A 57 13.60 5.99 -5.40
CA GLN A 57 12.52 5.13 -5.89
C GLN A 57 12.83 3.67 -5.62
N ILE A 58 11.91 2.97 -4.96
CA ILE A 58 11.93 1.52 -4.75
C ILE A 58 10.86 0.87 -5.61
N HIS A 59 11.30 0.21 -6.67
CA HIS A 59 10.45 -0.45 -7.66
C HIS A 59 10.03 -1.87 -7.23
N PRO A 60 9.02 -2.47 -7.89
CA PRO A 60 8.48 -3.78 -7.49
C PRO A 60 9.51 -4.91 -7.45
N ASN A 61 10.48 -4.89 -8.37
CA ASN A 61 11.54 -5.89 -8.51
C ASN A 61 12.83 -5.52 -7.77
N ALA A 62 12.83 -4.51 -6.89
CA ALA A 62 14.03 -4.00 -6.23
C ALA A 62 14.76 -5.02 -5.33
N LEU A 63 14.10 -6.10 -4.93
CA LEU A 63 14.70 -7.19 -4.13
C LEU A 63 15.39 -8.26 -4.97
N THR A 64 15.11 -8.32 -6.26
CA THR A 64 15.50 -9.44 -7.14
C THR A 64 16.24 -9.00 -8.40
N SER A 65 16.08 -7.74 -8.82
CA SER A 65 16.73 -7.18 -10.00
C SER A 65 17.92 -6.31 -9.63
N ASP A 66 18.93 -6.34 -10.49
CA ASP A 66 20.08 -5.43 -10.49
C ASP A 66 20.08 -4.49 -11.70
N GLU A 67 19.03 -4.52 -12.52
CA GLU A 67 18.93 -3.73 -13.74
C GLU A 67 18.66 -2.25 -13.45
N THR A 68 19.40 -1.37 -14.12
CA THR A 68 19.21 0.08 -14.04
C THR A 68 18.86 0.62 -15.43
N PRO A 69 17.62 1.06 -15.66
CA PRO A 69 17.23 1.63 -16.95
C PRO A 69 18.01 2.90 -17.27
N ALA A 70 18.15 3.24 -18.56
CA ALA A 70 19.06 4.29 -19.04
C ALA A 70 18.85 5.68 -18.41
N ASN A 71 17.60 6.02 -18.09
CA ASN A 71 17.23 7.31 -17.50
C ASN A 71 17.39 7.38 -15.98
N TYR A 72 17.71 6.26 -15.34
CA TYR A 72 17.91 6.19 -13.91
C TYR A 72 19.39 6.12 -13.54
N PHE A 73 19.64 6.58 -12.33
CA PHE A 73 20.87 6.44 -11.59
C PHE A 73 20.62 5.51 -10.40
N ARG A 74 21.68 4.84 -9.97
CA ARG A 74 21.62 3.74 -9.02
C ARG A 74 22.04 4.20 -7.63
N GLY A 75 21.28 3.83 -6.61
CA GLY A 75 21.63 3.92 -5.19
C GLY A 75 21.66 2.52 -4.58
N GLU A 76 22.76 2.18 -3.90
CA GLU A 76 22.88 0.88 -3.23
C GLU A 76 22.11 0.86 -1.91
N GLY A 77 21.18 -0.07 -1.74
CA GLY A 77 20.35 -0.17 -0.56
C GLY A 77 20.58 -1.44 0.25
N ILE A 78 20.43 -1.33 1.57
CA ILE A 78 20.33 -2.48 2.47
C ILE A 78 19.00 -2.43 3.23
N LEU A 79 18.21 -3.48 3.11
CA LEU A 79 16.93 -3.67 3.80
C LEU A 79 17.08 -4.61 5.00
N LYS A 80 16.64 -4.18 6.19
CA LYS A 80 16.48 -5.02 7.39
C LYS A 80 15.00 -5.10 7.74
N ASN A 81 14.40 -6.29 7.60
CA ASN A 81 13.01 -6.52 7.98
C ASN A 81 12.94 -7.23 9.33
N CYS A 82 12.41 -6.55 10.34
CA CYS A 82 12.22 -7.10 11.68
C CYS A 82 11.02 -8.05 11.69
N ASN A 83 11.12 -9.13 12.48
CA ASN A 83 10.03 -10.10 12.65
C ASN A 83 8.89 -9.58 13.53
N THR A 84 9.22 -8.75 14.52
CA THR A 84 8.26 -8.19 15.48
C THR A 84 8.32 -6.67 15.50
N MET A 85 7.21 -6.04 15.93
CA MET A 85 7.16 -4.59 16.09
C MET A 85 8.06 -4.14 17.25
N GLU A 86 8.21 -4.97 18.27
CA GLU A 86 9.09 -4.75 19.41
C GLU A 86 10.55 -4.65 18.96
N ASP A 87 11.01 -5.57 18.09
CA ASP A 87 12.37 -5.54 17.55
C ASP A 87 12.59 -4.29 16.69
N PHE A 88 11.61 -3.92 15.86
CA PHE A 88 11.68 -2.70 15.06
C PHE A 88 11.78 -1.42 15.90
N LYS A 89 11.10 -1.37 17.04
CA LYS A 89 11.15 -0.24 17.98
C LYS A 89 12.46 -0.21 18.77
N LYS A 90 12.98 -1.37 19.16
CA LYS A 90 14.23 -1.51 19.94
C LYS A 90 15.49 -1.44 19.07
N LEU A 91 15.36 -1.54 17.74
CA LEU A 91 16.47 -1.51 16.82
C LEU A 91 17.32 -0.23 17.03
N ASP A 92 18.63 -0.41 17.21
CA ASP A 92 19.57 0.70 17.32
C ASP A 92 19.74 1.41 15.96
N ARG A 93 18.91 2.43 15.76
CA ARG A 93 18.90 3.26 14.55
C ARG A 93 20.21 4.03 14.37
N HIS A 94 20.93 4.34 15.43
CA HIS A 94 22.23 5.00 15.32
C HIS A 94 23.24 4.01 14.74
N ALA A 95 23.36 2.82 15.32
CA ALA A 95 24.28 1.79 14.83
C ALA A 95 23.99 1.34 13.40
N VAL A 96 22.71 1.23 13.01
CA VAL A 96 22.32 0.90 11.62
C VAL A 96 22.85 1.95 10.64
N LEU A 97 22.62 3.23 10.93
CA LEU A 97 23.06 4.33 10.07
C LEU A 97 24.59 4.48 10.07
N GLU A 98 25.23 4.31 11.22
CA GLU A 98 26.68 4.35 11.36
C GLU A 98 27.36 3.24 10.54
N ARG A 99 26.81 2.01 10.54
CA ARG A 99 27.31 0.90 9.71
C ARG A 99 27.20 1.21 8.21
N ALA A 100 26.08 1.81 7.79
CA ALA A 100 25.90 2.23 6.41
C ALA A 100 26.91 3.32 6.01
N GLY A 101 27.12 4.33 6.87
CA GLY A 101 28.15 5.36 6.66
C GLY A 101 29.57 4.78 6.64
N ARG A 102 29.86 3.80 7.49
CA ARG A 102 31.16 3.12 7.56
C ARG A 102 31.50 2.40 6.26
N THR A 103 30.51 1.79 5.62
CA THR A 103 30.68 1.14 4.31
C THR A 103 31.14 2.15 3.26
N ILE A 104 30.55 3.35 3.23
CA ILE A 104 30.99 4.43 2.34
C ILE A 104 32.41 4.90 2.71
N TRP A 105 32.66 5.11 4.00
CA TRP A 105 33.93 5.61 4.52
C TRP A 105 35.10 4.69 4.18
N GLU A 106 34.95 3.39 4.43
CA GLU A 106 35.97 2.38 4.12
C GLU A 106 36.22 2.30 2.62
N ALA A 107 35.15 2.28 1.81
CA ALA A 107 35.27 2.25 0.35
C ALA A 107 36.03 3.46 -0.23
N ILE A 108 35.87 4.64 0.38
CA ILE A 108 36.64 5.84 -0.01
C ILE A 108 38.13 5.67 0.28
N HIS A 109 38.48 5.11 1.43
CA HIS A 109 39.88 5.00 1.86
C HIS A 109 40.62 3.84 1.18
N ASP A 110 39.96 2.69 0.97
CA ASP A 110 40.55 1.55 0.27
C ASP A 110 40.51 1.67 -1.27
N GLY A 111 39.67 2.56 -1.80
CA GLY A 111 39.56 2.84 -3.24
C GLY A 111 38.52 2.01 -3.98
N SER A 112 37.86 1.06 -3.32
CA SER A 112 36.75 0.31 -3.90
C SER A 112 35.56 1.21 -4.28
N ILE A 113 35.48 2.44 -3.75
CA ILE A 113 34.50 3.44 -4.16
C ILE A 113 34.56 3.74 -5.67
N TYR A 114 35.71 3.56 -6.31
CA TYR A 114 35.85 3.74 -7.75
C TYR A 114 35.24 2.62 -8.58
N GLU A 115 35.09 1.42 -8.03
CA GLU A 115 34.39 0.33 -8.70
C GLU A 115 32.87 0.51 -8.59
N CYS A 116 32.40 1.05 -7.47
CA CYS A 116 30.98 1.26 -7.18
C CYS A 116 30.66 2.68 -6.63
N PRO A 117 30.75 3.74 -7.46
CA PRO A 117 30.42 5.10 -7.03
C PRO A 117 28.98 5.29 -6.54
N SER A 118 28.03 4.43 -6.97
CA SER A 118 26.64 4.41 -6.47
C SER A 118 26.52 4.25 -4.96
N LEU A 119 27.56 3.77 -4.26
CA LEU A 119 27.63 3.76 -2.79
C LEU A 119 27.53 5.17 -2.18
N LEU A 120 27.99 6.21 -2.87
CA LEU A 120 27.86 7.60 -2.42
C LEU A 120 26.39 8.04 -2.30
N SER A 121 25.48 7.40 -3.06
CA SER A 121 24.03 7.56 -2.98
C SER A 121 23.34 6.38 -2.26
N SER A 122 24.07 5.63 -1.42
CA SER A 122 23.50 4.49 -0.72
C SER A 122 22.44 4.88 0.32
N PHE A 123 21.63 3.90 0.70
CA PHE A 123 20.60 4.04 1.72
C PHE A 123 20.44 2.76 2.54
N THR A 124 19.77 2.88 3.67
CA THR A 124 19.33 1.75 4.48
C THR A 124 17.82 1.87 4.73
N LEU A 125 17.14 0.73 4.72
CA LEU A 125 15.71 0.63 4.89
C LEU A 125 15.41 -0.34 6.02
N ILE A 126 14.86 0.15 7.11
CA ILE A 126 14.36 -0.72 8.20
C ILE A 126 12.86 -0.88 8.04
N THR A 127 12.36 -2.12 8.16
CA THR A 127 10.95 -2.46 7.94
C THR A 127 10.43 -3.40 9.01
N PHE A 128 9.12 -3.39 9.21
CA PHE A 128 8.35 -4.42 9.88
C PHE A 128 7.06 -4.64 9.08
N ALA A 129 6.89 -5.86 8.57
CA ALA A 129 5.73 -6.26 7.79
C ALA A 129 4.74 -7.06 8.64
N ASN A 130 3.61 -6.47 9.01
CA ASN A 130 2.52 -7.17 9.68
C ASN A 130 1.62 -7.84 8.63
N LEU A 131 2.03 -9.02 8.18
CA LEU A 131 1.35 -9.76 7.12
C LEU A 131 -0.05 -10.25 7.50
N LYS A 132 -0.39 -10.30 8.79
CA LYS A 132 -1.75 -10.62 9.26
C LYS A 132 -2.73 -9.46 9.06
N LYS A 133 -2.23 -8.22 9.08
CA LYS A 133 -3.03 -7.00 8.94
C LYS A 133 -2.75 -6.26 7.63
N TYR A 134 -1.83 -6.77 6.80
CA TYR A 134 -1.31 -6.10 5.61
C TYR A 134 -0.80 -4.68 5.88
N MET A 135 -0.22 -4.46 7.06
CA MET A 135 0.35 -3.17 7.46
C MET A 135 1.88 -3.22 7.41
N PHE A 136 2.49 -2.25 6.76
CA PHE A 136 3.94 -2.17 6.57
C PHE A 136 4.48 -0.91 7.22
N THR A 137 5.29 -1.06 8.25
CA THR A 137 6.00 0.05 8.89
C THR A 137 7.42 0.11 8.38
N TYR A 138 7.89 1.27 7.95
CA TYR A 138 9.22 1.44 7.39
C TYR A 138 9.88 2.78 7.74
N HIS A 139 11.19 2.86 7.61
CA HIS A 139 11.95 4.10 7.75
C HIS A 139 13.24 4.05 6.92
N PHE A 140 13.45 5.04 6.07
CA PHE A 140 14.67 5.20 5.27
C PHE A 140 15.75 5.99 6.01
N GLY A 141 16.98 5.51 5.94
CA GLY A 141 18.18 6.23 6.33
C GLY A 141 19.07 6.47 5.11
N PHE A 142 19.43 7.71 4.85
CA PHE A 142 20.31 8.12 3.77
C PHE A 142 21.66 8.57 4.34
N PRO A 143 22.60 7.65 4.63
CA PRO A 143 23.83 7.93 5.36
C PRO A 143 24.60 9.06 4.68
N ALA A 144 24.76 10.16 5.42
CA ALA A 144 25.59 11.29 5.05
C ALA A 144 26.65 11.50 6.12
N ILE A 145 27.90 11.31 5.73
CA ILE A 145 29.05 11.55 6.61
C ILE A 145 29.26 13.07 6.71
N GLN A 146 29.39 13.57 7.94
CA GLN A 146 29.66 14.99 8.17
C GLN A 146 31.09 15.34 7.80
N SER A 147 31.26 16.51 7.20
CA SER A 147 32.58 17.04 6.85
C SER A 147 33.07 17.91 8.01
N ASP A 148 34.11 17.49 8.71
CA ASP A 148 34.75 18.28 9.78
C ASP A 148 35.62 19.38 9.16
N ALA A 149 35.29 20.64 9.47
CA ALA A 149 35.37 21.82 8.59
C ALA A 149 34.31 21.78 7.46
N ALA A 150 33.30 22.65 7.57
CA ALA A 150 32.20 22.69 6.61
C ALA A 150 32.65 23.23 5.25
N TRP A 151 32.04 22.75 4.17
CA TRP A 151 32.21 23.32 2.84
C TRP A 151 31.37 24.59 2.69
N GLN A 152 31.97 25.62 2.13
CA GLN A 152 31.37 26.93 1.92
C GLN A 152 31.39 27.27 0.43
N ILE A 153 30.31 27.91 -0.03
CA ILE A 153 30.19 28.40 -1.40
C ILE A 153 31.04 29.67 -1.55
N GLN A 154 31.88 29.68 -2.59
CA GLN A 154 32.68 30.80 -3.04
C GLN A 154 31.96 31.49 -4.21
N GLY A 155 31.57 32.75 -4.04
CA GLY A 155 30.80 33.49 -5.04
C GLY A 155 29.36 32.97 -5.18
N GLU A 156 28.70 33.38 -6.27
CA GLU A 156 27.35 32.94 -6.61
C GLU A 156 27.38 31.66 -7.46
N PRO A 157 26.40 30.74 -7.29
CA PRO A 157 26.21 29.61 -8.20
C PRO A 157 26.07 30.09 -9.65
N THR A 158 26.82 29.47 -10.57
CA THR A 158 26.73 29.82 -12.00
C THR A 158 25.96 28.75 -12.78
N LYS A 159 25.40 29.15 -13.92
CA LYS A 159 24.74 28.23 -14.87
C LYS A 159 25.52 28.24 -16.17
N LEU A 160 25.47 27.11 -16.87
CA LEU A 160 25.95 27.00 -18.24
C LEU A 160 25.00 27.73 -19.18
N THR A 161 25.48 28.14 -20.34
CA THR A 161 24.57 28.61 -21.40
C THR A 161 23.83 27.44 -22.06
N SER A 162 22.75 27.73 -22.79
CA SER A 162 21.98 26.71 -23.53
C SER A 162 22.84 25.87 -24.48
N LYS A 163 23.79 26.51 -25.18
CA LYS A 163 24.71 25.83 -26.10
C LYS A 163 25.71 24.94 -25.36
N GLU A 164 26.33 25.45 -24.30
CA GLU A 164 27.27 24.66 -23.49
C GLU A 164 26.59 23.44 -22.86
N THR A 165 25.35 23.61 -22.41
CA THR A 165 24.51 22.55 -21.85
C THR A 165 24.23 21.47 -22.89
N THR A 166 23.88 21.85 -24.12
CA THR A 166 23.60 20.88 -25.19
C THR A 166 24.77 19.94 -25.43
N HIS A 167 25.98 20.51 -25.57
CA HIS A 167 27.20 19.73 -25.76
C HIS A 167 27.59 18.89 -24.55
N LEU A 168 27.39 19.42 -23.33
CA LEU A 168 27.61 18.66 -22.09
C LEU A 168 26.69 17.44 -22.04
N VAL A 169 25.39 17.63 -22.31
CA VAL A 169 24.40 16.55 -22.30
C VAL A 169 24.78 15.47 -23.30
N ASP A 170 25.17 15.82 -24.53
CA ASP A 170 25.58 14.86 -25.55
C ASP A 170 26.83 14.07 -25.12
N ALA A 171 27.83 14.73 -24.53
CA ALA A 171 29.03 14.09 -24.00
C ALA A 171 28.71 13.14 -22.81
N VAL A 172 27.83 13.56 -21.89
CA VAL A 172 27.40 12.74 -20.75
C VAL A 172 26.58 11.54 -21.23
N GLN A 173 25.67 11.70 -22.19
CA GLN A 173 24.90 10.57 -22.74
C GLN A 173 25.83 9.54 -23.39
N THR A 174 26.75 9.99 -24.24
CA THR A 174 27.74 9.12 -24.89
C THR A 174 28.57 8.33 -23.88
N TRP A 175 29.02 8.99 -22.81
CA TRP A 175 29.74 8.34 -21.72
C TRP A 175 28.86 7.37 -20.93
N LYS A 176 27.60 7.72 -20.66
CA LYS A 176 26.64 6.84 -19.95
C LYS A 176 26.39 5.54 -20.69
N TYR A 177 26.27 5.57 -22.02
CA TYR A 177 26.06 4.37 -22.85
C TYR A 177 27.19 3.34 -22.74
N SER A 178 28.43 3.80 -22.59
CA SER A 178 29.63 2.95 -22.46
C SER A 178 30.03 2.65 -21.01
N SER A 179 29.26 3.12 -20.03
CA SER A 179 29.57 3.00 -18.61
C SER A 179 28.62 2.07 -17.86
N ASP A 180 29.20 1.32 -16.91
CA ASP A 180 28.47 0.50 -15.94
C ASP A 180 27.46 1.37 -15.15
N ALA A 181 26.29 0.82 -14.86
CA ALA A 181 25.21 1.54 -14.17
C ALA A 181 25.62 2.14 -12.82
N ARG A 182 26.52 1.47 -12.08
CA ARG A 182 27.04 1.92 -10.78
C ARG A 182 27.92 3.17 -10.89
N GLN A 183 28.43 3.48 -12.07
CA GLN A 183 29.31 4.62 -12.32
C GLN A 183 28.53 5.89 -12.70
N ARG A 184 27.34 5.76 -13.28
CA ARG A 184 26.63 6.85 -13.99
C ARG A 184 26.26 8.04 -13.11
N GLY A 185 26.12 7.83 -11.80
CA GLY A 185 25.70 8.86 -10.85
C GLY A 185 26.76 9.91 -10.52
N PHE A 186 28.05 9.59 -10.72
CA PHE A 186 29.18 10.43 -10.33
C PHE A 186 30.29 10.37 -11.37
N PHE A 187 30.77 11.52 -11.83
CA PHE A 187 31.73 11.59 -12.93
C PHE A 187 32.60 12.84 -12.84
N LEU A 188 33.64 12.88 -13.67
CA LEU A 188 34.49 14.04 -13.88
C LEU A 188 34.13 14.64 -15.24
N ALA A 189 34.14 15.97 -15.34
CA ALA A 189 33.96 16.67 -16.60
C ALA A 189 35.06 17.72 -16.75
N LYS A 190 35.58 17.91 -17.97
CA LYS A 190 36.50 19.01 -18.27
C LYS A 190 36.20 19.65 -19.62
N LYS A 191 36.55 20.92 -19.76
CA LYS A 191 36.60 21.61 -21.05
C LYS A 191 38.04 21.55 -21.57
N VAL A 192 38.23 21.04 -22.79
CA VAL A 192 39.54 20.98 -23.45
C VAL A 192 39.52 21.94 -24.63
N ARG A 193 40.36 22.98 -24.55
CA ARG A 193 40.61 23.98 -25.59
C ARG A 193 41.86 23.54 -26.34
N ASP A 194 41.72 23.19 -27.62
CA ASP A 194 42.79 22.76 -28.54
C ASP A 194 43.83 21.75 -28.01
N ALA A 195 43.64 20.47 -28.36
CA ALA A 195 44.71 19.46 -28.37
C ALA A 195 44.66 18.69 -29.71
N PRO A 196 45.80 18.36 -30.34
CA PRO A 196 45.83 17.55 -31.55
C PRO A 196 45.21 16.18 -31.27
N ASP A 197 44.40 15.68 -32.23
CA ASP A 197 43.75 14.38 -32.17
C ASP A 197 44.80 13.27 -31.95
N ALA A 198 44.90 12.76 -30.73
CA ALA A 198 45.68 11.54 -30.44
C ALA A 198 44.88 10.27 -30.76
N ASP A 199 43.55 10.36 -30.83
CA ASP A 199 42.65 9.24 -31.10
C ASP A 199 41.71 9.65 -32.24
N GLY A 200 41.93 9.10 -33.44
CA GLY A 200 41.27 9.45 -34.71
C GLY A 200 39.76 9.21 -34.78
N HIS A 201 39.00 9.82 -33.87
CA HIS A 201 37.54 9.86 -33.92
C HIS A 201 37.08 10.88 -34.98
N PRO A 202 36.08 10.54 -35.82
CA PRO A 202 35.60 11.43 -36.87
C PRO A 202 35.04 12.73 -36.28
N LYS A 203 35.50 13.87 -36.80
CA LYS A 203 35.04 15.21 -36.42
C LYS A 203 33.54 15.35 -36.68
N THR A 204 32.74 15.38 -35.62
CA THR A 204 31.34 15.80 -35.73
C THR A 204 31.26 17.29 -36.07
N PRO A 205 30.36 17.74 -36.97
CA PRO A 205 30.37 19.07 -37.58
C PRO A 205 29.84 20.20 -36.66
N VAL A 206 30.30 20.30 -35.41
CA VAL A 206 29.79 21.29 -34.45
C VAL A 206 30.89 21.91 -33.58
N GLU A 207 31.96 22.40 -34.20
CA GLU A 207 33.02 23.16 -33.48
C GLU A 207 32.89 24.66 -33.80
N ASN A 208 32.25 25.40 -32.90
CA ASN A 208 32.25 26.87 -32.93
C ASN A 208 32.35 27.49 -31.51
N HIS A 209 32.80 26.72 -30.51
CA HIS A 209 32.87 27.14 -29.09
C HIS A 209 34.28 27.13 -28.50
N GLY A 210 35.31 26.81 -29.30
CA GLY A 210 36.71 26.81 -28.87
C GLY A 210 37.11 25.76 -27.83
N TYR A 211 36.20 24.85 -27.45
CA TYR A 211 36.49 23.72 -26.56
C TYR A 211 35.53 22.54 -26.76
N ARG A 212 35.95 21.36 -26.29
CA ARG A 212 35.10 20.14 -26.21
C ARG A 212 34.95 19.65 -24.77
N TRP A 213 33.79 19.07 -24.46
CA TRP A 213 33.57 18.38 -23.18
C TRP A 213 34.17 16.98 -23.20
N VAL A 214 34.90 16.63 -22.14
CA VAL A 214 35.41 15.27 -21.91
C VAL A 214 34.87 14.78 -20.58
N ILE A 215 34.22 13.61 -20.59
CA ILE A 215 33.63 12.97 -19.40
C ILE A 215 34.46 11.76 -19.00
N GLY A 216 34.74 11.64 -17.70
CA GLY A 216 35.57 10.59 -17.12
C GLY A 216 34.91 9.93 -15.90
N ARG A 217 35.27 8.68 -15.64
CA ARG A 217 34.97 8.01 -14.37
C ARG A 217 35.78 8.64 -13.24
N LEU A 218 35.30 8.54 -11.99
CA LEU A 218 35.99 9.08 -10.82
C LEU A 218 37.42 8.53 -10.66
N GLU A 219 37.66 7.27 -11.02
CA GLU A 219 39.00 6.66 -10.99
C GLU A 219 40.05 7.41 -11.81
N LYS A 220 39.64 8.16 -12.84
CA LYS A 220 40.57 8.88 -13.70
C LYS A 220 41.20 10.07 -13.00
N PHE A 221 40.63 10.54 -11.88
CA PHE A 221 41.23 11.63 -11.09
C PHE A 221 42.66 11.30 -10.67
N ASP A 222 42.84 10.12 -10.06
CA ASP A 222 44.16 9.64 -9.60
C ASP A 222 45.10 9.32 -10.78
N LYS A 223 44.56 9.23 -12.00
CA LYS A 223 45.28 9.00 -13.27
C LYS A 223 45.54 10.29 -14.06
N GLY A 224 45.44 11.46 -13.42
CA GLY A 224 45.77 12.74 -14.05
C GLY A 224 44.70 13.26 -15.02
N PHE A 225 43.41 12.96 -14.81
CA PHE A 225 42.34 13.40 -15.72
C PHE A 225 42.32 14.92 -15.97
N PHE A 226 42.72 15.71 -14.97
CA PHE A 226 42.77 17.17 -15.03
C PHE A 226 44.16 17.75 -15.31
N ASP A 227 45.14 16.91 -15.63
CA ASP A 227 46.49 17.36 -15.96
C ASP A 227 46.44 18.29 -17.18
N SER A 228 47.17 19.40 -17.08
CA SER A 228 47.26 20.43 -18.13
C SER A 228 45.91 21.08 -18.51
N VAL A 229 44.91 21.06 -17.62
CA VAL A 229 43.62 21.76 -17.79
C VAL A 229 43.56 22.93 -16.82
N ASP A 230 43.06 24.10 -17.20
CA ASP A 230 42.90 25.22 -16.26
C ASP A 230 41.87 24.93 -15.16
N GLU A 231 42.06 25.47 -13.95
CA GLU A 231 41.15 25.20 -12.81
C GLU A 231 39.68 25.52 -13.09
N GLN A 232 39.41 26.57 -13.87
CA GLN A 232 38.07 26.99 -14.28
C GLN A 232 37.35 25.99 -15.20
N ASP A 233 38.11 25.08 -15.81
CA ASP A 233 37.63 24.10 -16.80
C ASP A 233 37.63 22.67 -16.21
N ARG A 234 37.81 22.51 -14.89
CA ARG A 234 37.80 21.22 -14.17
C ARG A 234 36.55 21.07 -13.30
N PHE A 235 35.75 20.03 -13.53
CA PHE A 235 34.48 19.84 -12.83
C PHE A 235 34.41 18.44 -12.21
N VAL A 236 34.14 18.37 -10.91
CA VAL A 236 33.67 17.12 -10.28
C VAL A 236 32.15 17.14 -10.32
N SER A 237 31.53 16.09 -10.83
CA SER A 237 30.11 16.10 -11.20
C SER A 237 29.33 14.96 -10.56
N PHE A 238 28.06 15.20 -10.31
CA PHE A 238 27.11 14.16 -9.94
C PHE A 238 25.75 14.43 -10.56
N ALA A 239 25.00 13.37 -10.81
CA ALA A 239 23.60 13.47 -11.21
C ALA A 239 22.80 13.99 -10.01
N ASP A 240 22.36 15.24 -10.10
CA ASP A 240 21.69 15.93 -9.00
C ASP A 240 20.16 15.82 -9.15
N PRO A 241 19.48 15.08 -8.28
CA PRO A 241 18.02 14.95 -8.33
C PRO A 241 17.28 16.16 -7.75
N SER A 242 17.99 17.16 -7.20
CA SER A 242 17.41 18.39 -6.69
C SER A 242 17.00 19.34 -7.82
N THR A 243 15.84 19.98 -7.66
CA THR A 243 15.38 21.07 -8.53
C THR A 243 15.39 22.44 -7.84
N TYR A 244 15.91 22.53 -6.61
CA TYR A 244 16.12 23.81 -5.93
C TYR A 244 17.20 24.63 -6.61
N GLU A 245 16.98 25.93 -6.81
CA GLU A 245 17.88 26.81 -7.55
C GLU A 245 19.31 26.83 -6.98
N GLU A 246 19.44 26.92 -5.66
CA GLU A 246 20.75 27.06 -4.99
C GLU A 246 21.16 25.81 -4.18
N ASN A 247 20.24 24.87 -3.94
CA ASN A 247 20.50 23.73 -3.05
C ASN A 247 20.77 22.47 -3.85
N PRO A 248 22.01 21.95 -3.85
CA PRO A 248 22.31 20.65 -4.45
C PRO A 248 21.65 19.51 -3.67
N GLY A 249 21.45 18.39 -4.35
CA GLY A 249 20.92 17.17 -3.76
C GLY A 249 21.82 16.57 -2.67
N TRP A 250 21.20 15.76 -1.83
CA TRP A 250 21.84 15.04 -0.74
C TRP A 250 23.12 14.26 -1.10
N PRO A 251 23.24 13.61 -2.28
CA PRO A 251 24.43 12.83 -2.65
C PRO A 251 25.75 13.60 -2.61
N LEU A 252 25.69 14.94 -2.81
CA LEU A 252 26.88 15.78 -2.80
C LEU A 252 27.64 15.68 -1.47
N ARG A 253 26.94 15.43 -0.34
CA ARG A 253 27.58 15.29 0.97
C ARG A 253 28.67 14.22 0.97
N ASN A 254 28.36 13.03 0.45
CA ASN A 254 29.31 11.92 0.44
C ASN A 254 30.38 12.09 -0.64
N LEU A 255 30.04 12.68 -1.80
CA LEU A 255 31.03 13.03 -2.82
C LEU A 255 32.11 13.98 -2.26
N LEU A 256 31.71 14.97 -1.46
CA LEU A 256 32.66 15.91 -0.85
C LEU A 256 33.58 15.25 0.20
N ILE A 257 33.16 14.14 0.80
CA ILE A 257 34.02 13.34 1.67
C ILE A 257 35.09 12.62 0.86
N LEU A 258 34.74 12.08 -0.31
CA LEU A 258 35.71 11.51 -1.25
C LEU A 258 36.72 12.58 -1.70
N VAL A 259 36.23 13.75 -2.13
CA VAL A 259 37.07 14.89 -2.56
C VAL A 259 38.09 15.29 -1.48
N ARG A 260 37.66 15.36 -0.22
CA ARG A 260 38.55 15.74 0.88
C ARG A 260 39.53 14.63 1.25
N HIS A 261 39.04 13.43 1.52
CA HIS A 261 39.85 12.41 2.19
C HIS A 261 40.72 11.63 1.21
N ARG A 262 40.26 11.46 -0.03
CA ARG A 262 41.02 10.72 -1.04
C ARG A 262 41.85 11.64 -1.91
N TRP A 263 41.24 12.69 -2.46
CA TRP A 263 41.93 13.62 -3.36
C TRP A 263 42.65 14.77 -2.65
N ARG A 264 42.45 14.93 -1.33
CA ARG A 264 43.08 15.98 -0.51
C ARG A 264 42.85 17.39 -1.07
N LEU A 265 41.69 17.59 -1.68
CA LEU A 265 41.30 18.90 -2.20
C LEU A 265 40.55 19.71 -1.15
N HIS A 266 40.93 20.98 -1.03
CA HIS A 266 40.26 21.97 -0.18
C HIS A 266 39.46 22.99 -1.01
N ASN A 267 39.68 23.03 -2.32
CA ASN A 267 38.93 23.81 -3.29
C ASN A 267 38.47 22.87 -4.40
N VAL A 268 37.21 22.95 -4.79
CA VAL A 268 36.65 22.10 -5.85
C VAL A 268 35.51 22.83 -6.55
N GLN A 269 35.42 22.66 -7.87
CA GLN A 269 34.28 23.11 -8.66
C GLN A 269 33.34 21.92 -8.90
N ILE A 270 32.12 22.02 -8.37
CA ILE A 270 31.09 20.99 -8.46
C ILE A 270 30.10 21.34 -9.56
N LEU A 271 29.91 20.43 -10.52
CA LEU A 271 28.81 20.48 -11.48
C LEU A 271 27.65 19.61 -10.98
N CYS A 272 26.59 20.25 -10.51
CA CYS A 272 25.34 19.59 -10.14
C CYS A 272 24.56 19.32 -11.43
N TYR A 273 24.74 18.13 -12.01
CA TYR A 273 24.20 17.78 -13.32
C TYR A 273 22.68 17.53 -13.23
N ARG A 274 21.90 18.46 -13.76
CA ARG A 274 20.44 18.46 -13.72
C ARG A 274 19.80 18.41 -15.12
N ASP A 275 20.59 18.21 -16.18
CA ASP A 275 20.07 18.29 -17.54
C ASP A 275 19.61 16.93 -18.08
N THR A 276 18.60 16.96 -18.96
CA THR A 276 18.03 15.75 -19.57
C THR A 276 18.19 15.79 -21.08
N HIS A 277 18.29 14.62 -21.71
CA HIS A 277 18.48 14.55 -23.16
C HIS A 277 17.29 15.14 -23.95
N LEU A 278 16.06 14.98 -23.44
CA LEU A 278 14.84 15.51 -24.05
C LEU A 278 14.78 17.05 -24.06
N ARG A 279 15.44 17.70 -23.10
CA ARG A 279 15.48 19.17 -22.94
C ARG A 279 16.92 19.64 -22.80
N ARG A 280 17.79 19.17 -23.70
CA ARG A 280 19.25 19.37 -23.64
C ARG A 280 19.68 20.82 -23.84
N ASP A 281 18.80 21.65 -24.35
CA ASP A 281 18.98 23.10 -24.54
C ASP A 281 18.65 23.92 -23.28
N GLN A 282 18.01 23.31 -22.27
CA GLN A 282 17.65 23.98 -21.01
C GLN A 282 18.76 23.81 -19.99
N ALA A 283 19.42 24.92 -19.63
CA ALA A 283 20.49 24.96 -18.64
C ALA A 283 19.95 24.88 -17.20
N ASN A 284 19.67 23.67 -16.75
CA ASN A 284 19.20 23.40 -15.39
C ASN A 284 20.35 23.11 -14.43
N SER A 285 21.48 22.58 -14.94
CA SER A 285 22.68 22.33 -14.12
C SER A 285 23.23 23.60 -13.49
N ILE A 286 23.71 23.48 -12.26
CA ILE A 286 24.38 24.55 -11.52
C ILE A 286 25.82 24.18 -11.22
N VAL A 287 26.72 25.17 -11.28
CA VAL A 287 28.13 25.03 -10.94
C VAL A 287 28.40 25.76 -9.63
N LEU A 288 28.99 25.05 -8.68
CA LEU A 288 29.31 25.53 -7.34
C LEU A 288 30.81 25.50 -7.13
N ASN A 289 31.41 26.65 -6.85
CA ASN A 289 32.79 26.72 -6.38
C ASN A 289 32.78 26.55 -4.86
N LEU A 290 33.37 25.47 -4.37
CA LEU A 290 33.36 25.13 -2.96
C LEU A 290 34.77 25.20 -2.39
N ARG A 291 34.88 25.77 -1.19
CA ARG A 291 36.10 25.77 -0.40
C ARG A 291 35.81 25.25 1.00
N SER A 292 36.77 24.56 1.57
CA SER A 292 36.77 24.27 2.99
C SER A 292 38.13 24.54 3.58
N GLU A 293 38.16 24.88 4.86
CA GLU A 293 39.41 25.05 5.59
C GLU A 293 40.14 23.71 5.67
N ALA A 294 41.47 23.75 5.60
CA ALA A 294 42.27 22.60 5.95
C ALA A 294 42.05 22.32 7.44
N GLY A 295 41.32 21.26 7.77
CA GLY A 295 41.19 20.83 9.15
C GLY A 295 42.58 20.61 9.75
N LEU A 296 42.76 20.96 11.02
CA LEU A 296 43.96 20.62 11.78
C LEU A 296 44.17 19.11 11.67
N GLU A 297 45.17 18.68 10.90
CA GLU A 297 45.57 17.28 10.93
C GLU A 297 45.91 16.93 12.39
N PRO A 298 45.42 15.81 12.94
CA PRO A 298 45.91 15.35 14.23
C PRO A 298 47.42 15.17 14.09
N SER A 299 48.16 15.96 14.88
CA SER A 299 49.61 15.90 15.00
C SER A 299 50.05 14.44 14.98
N GLN A 300 50.93 14.08 14.06
CA GLN A 300 51.61 12.80 14.05
C GLN A 300 52.41 12.67 15.36
N GLU A 301 51.76 12.17 16.41
CA GLU A 301 52.46 11.70 17.60
C GLU A 301 53.20 10.42 17.23
N SER A 302 54.52 10.54 17.27
CA SER A 302 55.51 9.50 17.17
C SER A 302 55.12 8.24 17.96
N SER A 303 54.86 7.12 17.28
CA SER A 303 55.23 5.80 17.79
C SER A 303 55.27 4.75 16.67
N ARG A 304 56.36 3.97 16.71
CA ARG A 304 56.76 2.96 15.74
C ARG A 304 55.87 1.71 15.84
N SER A 305 55.25 1.28 14.73
CA SER A 305 55.07 -0.14 14.36
C SER A 305 54.57 -0.27 12.90
N PRO A 306 55.04 -1.26 12.11
CA PRO A 306 54.62 -1.43 10.73
C PRO A 306 53.42 -2.38 10.68
N SER A 307 52.21 -1.86 10.85
CA SER A 307 50.99 -2.62 10.55
C SER A 307 49.95 -1.70 9.94
N ARG A 308 49.57 -1.99 8.68
CA ARG A 308 48.49 -1.43 7.83
C ARG A 308 48.11 0.05 8.02
N PRO A 309 48.02 0.87 6.95
CA PRO A 309 47.51 2.24 7.09
C PRO A 309 46.13 2.19 7.77
N ARG A 310 46.04 2.68 9.01
CA ARG A 310 44.78 2.69 9.76
C ARG A 310 43.86 3.72 9.11
N THR A 311 42.70 3.26 8.64
CA THR A 311 41.62 4.15 8.20
C THR A 311 41.34 5.17 9.32
N PRO A 312 41.30 6.48 9.02
CA PRO A 312 41.05 7.50 10.03
C PRO A 312 39.67 7.31 10.67
N LYS A 313 39.49 7.88 11.86
CA LYS A 313 38.22 7.81 12.59
C LYS A 313 37.13 8.47 11.75
N MET A 314 36.04 7.74 11.50
CA MET A 314 34.92 8.24 10.72
C MET A 314 34.21 9.40 11.45
N PRO A 315 33.89 10.50 10.76
CA PRO A 315 33.05 11.57 11.29
C PRO A 315 31.63 11.10 11.62
N LYS A 316 30.86 11.96 12.27
CA LYS A 316 29.45 11.68 12.60
C LYS A 316 28.63 11.47 11.33
N VAL A 317 27.70 10.51 11.36
CA VAL A 317 26.78 10.21 10.25
C VAL A 317 25.37 10.67 10.60
N THR A 318 24.67 11.25 9.63
CA THR A 318 23.25 11.63 9.75
C THR A 318 22.46 11.17 8.51
N GLY A 319 21.12 11.33 8.51
CA GLY A 319 20.33 11.08 7.30
C GLY A 319 19.05 10.25 7.46
N TRP A 320 18.54 10.02 8.68
CA TRP A 320 17.19 9.47 8.84
C TRP A 320 16.15 10.39 8.21
N GLU A 321 15.27 9.81 7.40
CA GLU A 321 14.21 10.53 6.70
C GLU A 321 13.26 11.22 7.68
N ARG A 322 12.83 12.43 7.33
CA ARG A 322 11.86 13.19 8.11
C ARG A 322 10.49 13.09 7.46
N ASN A 323 9.45 13.12 8.29
CA ASN A 323 8.08 13.25 7.82
C ASN A 323 7.80 14.69 7.34
N GLN A 324 6.60 14.93 6.79
CA GLN A 324 6.19 16.26 6.33
C GLN A 324 6.21 17.33 7.44
N ALA A 325 6.08 16.93 8.71
CA ALA A 325 6.20 17.81 9.87
C ALA A 325 7.66 18.01 10.34
N GLY A 326 8.65 17.56 9.57
CA GLY A 326 10.08 17.70 9.88
C GLY A 326 10.60 16.80 10.99
N LYS A 327 9.78 15.89 11.52
CA LYS A 327 10.15 14.95 12.60
C LYS A 327 10.70 13.64 12.01
N VAL A 328 11.77 13.13 12.62
CA VAL A 328 12.31 11.80 12.30
C VAL A 328 11.35 10.75 12.84
N SER A 329 10.57 10.13 11.96
CA SER A 329 9.53 9.16 12.35
C SER A 329 9.32 8.15 11.24
N SER A 330 9.00 6.92 11.64
CA SER A 330 8.71 5.83 10.71
C SER A 330 7.34 6.05 10.06
N ARG A 331 7.20 5.63 8.81
CA ARG A 331 5.93 5.65 8.07
C ARG A 331 5.25 4.29 8.21
N THR A 332 3.92 4.28 8.18
CA THR A 332 3.13 3.04 8.15
C THR A 332 2.13 3.14 7.01
N VAL A 333 2.06 2.08 6.20
CA VAL A 333 1.13 1.97 5.07
C VAL A 333 0.20 0.79 5.35
N ASP A 334 -1.10 1.03 5.21
CA ASP A 334 -2.13 0.00 5.28
C ASP A 334 -2.51 -0.42 3.85
N LEU A 335 -2.22 -1.68 3.50
CA LEU A 335 -2.54 -2.26 2.21
C LEU A 335 -3.66 -3.30 2.31
N SER A 336 -4.37 -3.36 3.44
CA SER A 336 -5.45 -4.32 3.63
C SER A 336 -6.57 -4.17 2.61
N GLU A 337 -6.87 -2.96 2.13
CA GLU A 337 -7.86 -2.75 1.05
C GLU A 337 -7.45 -3.40 -0.28
N TYR A 338 -6.17 -3.63 -0.51
CA TYR A 338 -5.64 -4.19 -1.77
C TYR A 338 -5.23 -5.66 -1.64
N MET A 339 -5.01 -6.15 -0.42
CA MET A 339 -4.44 -7.48 -0.17
C MET A 339 -5.35 -8.39 0.68
N ASP A 340 -6.33 -7.85 1.41
CA ASP A 340 -7.27 -8.66 2.20
C ASP A 340 -8.44 -9.13 1.33
N GLU A 341 -8.49 -10.43 1.02
CA GLU A 341 -9.54 -11.06 0.23
C GLU A 341 -10.96 -10.76 0.75
N ARG A 342 -11.14 -10.63 2.08
CA ARG A 342 -12.44 -10.32 2.67
C ARG A 342 -12.87 -8.89 2.38
N LYS A 343 -11.94 -7.94 2.48
CA LYS A 343 -12.21 -6.53 2.16
C LYS A 343 -12.44 -6.34 0.66
N LEU A 344 -11.68 -7.05 -0.18
CA LEU A 344 -11.88 -7.06 -1.63
C LEU A 344 -13.28 -7.58 -2.00
N ALA A 345 -13.74 -8.65 -1.36
CA ALA A 345 -15.10 -9.16 -1.55
C ALA A 345 -16.18 -8.15 -1.10
N ASP A 346 -16.02 -7.52 0.07
CA ASP A 346 -16.96 -6.49 0.57
C ASP A 346 -17.03 -5.28 -0.37
N GLN A 347 -15.88 -4.80 -0.87
CA GLN A 347 -15.81 -3.72 -1.84
C GLN A 347 -16.49 -4.08 -3.16
N ALA A 348 -16.29 -5.30 -3.66
CA ALA A 348 -16.90 -5.75 -4.91
C ALA A 348 -18.44 -5.84 -4.81
N VAL A 349 -18.96 -6.35 -3.69
CA VAL A 349 -20.41 -6.41 -3.40
C VAL A 349 -20.99 -5.00 -3.29
N ASP A 350 -20.36 -4.12 -2.51
CA ASP A 350 -20.83 -2.75 -2.33
C ASP A 350 -20.77 -1.94 -3.63
N LEU A 351 -19.76 -2.16 -4.47
CA LEU A 351 -19.66 -1.53 -5.77
C LEU A 351 -20.82 -1.94 -6.69
N ASN A 352 -21.22 -3.22 -6.70
CA ASN A 352 -22.35 -3.68 -7.51
C ASN A 352 -23.64 -2.93 -7.15
N LEU A 353 -23.93 -2.77 -5.86
CA LEU A 353 -25.10 -2.03 -5.39
C LEU A 353 -25.00 -0.54 -5.70
N LYS A 354 -23.82 0.07 -5.50
CA LYS A 354 -23.59 1.48 -5.87
C LYS A 354 -23.78 1.73 -7.36
N LEU A 355 -23.41 0.78 -8.23
CA LEU A 355 -23.67 0.86 -9.67
C LEU A 355 -25.18 0.89 -9.98
N ILE A 356 -26.01 0.12 -9.26
CA ILE A 356 -27.47 0.18 -9.40
C ILE A 356 -27.99 1.56 -8.99
N LYS A 357 -27.53 2.09 -7.85
CA LYS A 357 -27.86 3.45 -7.41
C LYS A 357 -27.50 4.49 -8.47
N TRP A 358 -26.26 4.49 -8.96
CA TRP A 358 -25.80 5.50 -9.91
C TRP A 358 -26.48 5.43 -11.27
N ARG A 359 -26.79 4.21 -11.76
CA ARG A 359 -27.30 4.01 -13.12
C ARG A 359 -28.82 4.04 -13.23
N ILE A 360 -29.52 3.50 -12.23
CA ILE A 360 -30.96 3.18 -12.33
C ILE A 360 -31.77 3.95 -11.30
N ALA A 361 -31.32 3.97 -10.04
CA ALA A 361 -32.10 4.55 -8.95
C ALA A 361 -31.25 5.48 -8.06
N PRO A 362 -30.96 6.73 -8.48
CA PRO A 362 -30.05 7.63 -7.75
C PRO A 362 -30.49 7.94 -6.32
N ASN A 363 -31.80 7.91 -6.07
CA ASN A 363 -32.40 8.25 -4.78
C ASN A 363 -32.50 7.05 -3.82
N ILE A 364 -32.07 5.85 -4.22
CA ILE A 364 -32.10 4.69 -3.32
C ILE A 364 -31.08 4.87 -2.19
N ASP A 365 -31.54 4.65 -0.96
CA ASP A 365 -30.67 4.62 0.21
C ASP A 365 -30.22 3.18 0.50
N LEU A 366 -29.03 2.85 0.00
CA LEU A 366 -28.42 1.54 0.21
C LEU A 366 -27.92 1.34 1.64
N ASP A 367 -27.62 2.42 2.36
CA ASP A 367 -27.08 2.33 3.72
C ASP A 367 -28.17 1.90 4.71
N VAL A 368 -29.42 2.36 4.51
CA VAL A 368 -30.57 1.88 5.27
C VAL A 368 -30.79 0.38 5.09
N ILE A 369 -30.68 -0.13 3.86
CA ILE A 369 -30.81 -1.56 3.56
C ILE A 369 -29.66 -2.34 4.18
N LYS A 370 -28.41 -1.88 3.97
CA LYS A 370 -27.20 -2.54 4.48
C LYS A 370 -27.21 -2.72 6.00
N ASN A 371 -27.65 -1.69 6.73
CA ASN A 371 -27.64 -1.65 8.19
C ASN A 371 -28.88 -2.26 8.85
N CYS A 372 -29.91 -2.60 8.07
CA CYS A 372 -31.12 -3.24 8.60
C CYS A 372 -30.80 -4.63 9.17
N LYS A 373 -31.21 -4.88 10.41
CA LYS A 373 -31.07 -6.18 11.07
C LYS A 373 -32.32 -7.01 10.81
N CYS A 374 -32.15 -8.13 10.10
CA CYS A 374 -33.27 -8.98 9.69
C CYS A 374 -33.37 -10.26 10.55
N LEU A 375 -34.53 -10.49 11.16
CA LEU A 375 -34.87 -11.75 11.83
C LEU A 375 -35.76 -12.59 10.92
N LEU A 376 -35.33 -13.81 10.60
CA LEU A 376 -36.05 -14.75 9.74
C LEU A 376 -36.59 -15.91 10.57
N LEU A 377 -37.91 -15.96 10.72
CA LEU A 377 -38.60 -17.05 11.40
C LEU A 377 -38.93 -18.14 10.40
N GLY A 378 -38.10 -19.18 10.37
CA GLY A 378 -38.10 -20.27 9.41
C GLY A 378 -36.82 -20.29 8.56
N ALA A 379 -36.11 -21.41 8.58
CA ALA A 379 -34.92 -21.67 7.75
C ALA A 379 -35.20 -22.72 6.66
N GLY A 380 -36.48 -22.93 6.32
CA GLY A 380 -36.92 -23.76 5.20
C GLY A 380 -36.69 -23.12 3.83
N THR A 381 -37.56 -23.45 2.86
CA THR A 381 -37.45 -22.95 1.47
C THR A 381 -37.42 -21.43 1.43
N LEU A 382 -38.41 -20.78 2.05
CA LEU A 382 -38.51 -19.32 2.07
C LEU A 382 -37.32 -18.69 2.79
N GLY A 383 -36.97 -19.16 3.99
CA GLY A 383 -35.82 -18.65 4.75
C GLY A 383 -34.51 -18.68 3.99
N SER A 384 -34.27 -19.79 3.29
CA SER A 384 -33.06 -19.97 2.48
C SER A 384 -32.99 -19.02 1.29
N TYR A 385 -34.10 -18.80 0.57
CA TYR A 385 -34.10 -17.85 -0.56
C TYR A 385 -34.09 -16.40 -0.12
N VAL A 386 -34.90 -16.04 0.88
CA VAL A 386 -34.98 -14.66 1.40
C VAL A 386 -33.63 -14.20 1.95
N SER A 387 -32.95 -15.03 2.76
CA SER A 387 -31.63 -14.68 3.29
C SER A 387 -30.58 -14.43 2.20
N ARG A 388 -30.55 -15.24 1.13
CA ARG A 388 -29.67 -15.00 -0.02
C ARG A 388 -29.99 -13.70 -0.74
N MET A 389 -31.28 -13.37 -0.88
CA MET A 389 -31.70 -12.10 -1.50
C MET A 389 -31.34 -10.88 -0.64
N LEU A 390 -31.53 -10.97 0.68
CA LEU A 390 -31.14 -9.91 1.63
C LEU A 390 -29.62 -9.66 1.57
N MET A 391 -28.83 -10.73 1.57
CA MET A 391 -27.37 -10.64 1.43
C MET A 391 -26.97 -10.03 0.07
N GLY A 392 -27.66 -10.40 -1.01
CA GLY A 392 -27.47 -9.80 -2.34
C GLY A 392 -27.78 -8.30 -2.39
N TRP A 393 -28.72 -7.84 -1.57
CA TRP A 393 -29.05 -6.41 -1.37
C TRP A 393 -28.15 -5.70 -0.35
N GLY A 394 -27.16 -6.40 0.20
CA GLY A 394 -26.16 -5.82 1.08
C GLY A 394 -26.48 -5.90 2.57
N VAL A 395 -27.58 -6.54 2.98
CA VAL A 395 -27.90 -6.74 4.41
C VAL A 395 -26.78 -7.50 5.10
N ARG A 396 -26.28 -6.96 6.22
CA ARG A 396 -25.16 -7.56 6.95
C ARG A 396 -25.57 -8.40 8.16
N LYS A 397 -26.65 -8.06 8.88
CA LYS A 397 -27.11 -8.82 10.06
C LYS A 397 -28.34 -9.66 9.73
N ILE A 398 -28.18 -10.99 9.74
CA ILE A 398 -29.26 -11.95 9.46
C ILE A 398 -29.31 -13.00 10.58
N THR A 399 -30.42 -13.06 11.29
CA THR A 399 -30.64 -14.08 12.33
C THR A 399 -31.74 -15.03 11.92
N LEU A 400 -31.51 -16.33 11.98
CA LEU A 400 -32.48 -17.36 11.61
C LEU A 400 -32.99 -18.12 12.85
N ILE A 401 -34.29 -18.43 12.86
CA ILE A 401 -34.91 -19.31 13.86
C ILE A 401 -35.59 -20.49 13.18
N ASP A 402 -35.28 -21.71 13.60
CA ASP A 402 -35.91 -22.93 13.10
C ASP A 402 -35.71 -24.07 14.11
N ASN A 403 -36.72 -24.91 14.35
CA ASN A 403 -36.61 -26.01 15.32
C ASN A 403 -36.26 -27.37 14.68
N ALA A 404 -36.15 -27.43 13.34
CA ALA A 404 -35.97 -28.67 12.61
C ALA A 404 -34.50 -28.96 12.29
N LYS A 405 -34.28 -30.21 11.87
CA LYS A 405 -33.02 -30.69 11.29
C LYS A 405 -33.16 -30.86 9.78
N VAL A 406 -32.04 -30.79 9.07
CA VAL A 406 -31.98 -30.97 7.61
C VAL A 406 -32.27 -32.44 7.27
N SER A 407 -33.25 -32.68 6.38
CA SER A 407 -33.58 -34.00 5.84
C SER A 407 -33.15 -34.16 4.39
N TYR A 408 -33.08 -35.40 3.88
CA TYR A 408 -32.59 -35.70 2.53
C TYR A 408 -33.36 -35.00 1.39
N SER A 409 -34.63 -34.66 1.59
CA SER A 409 -35.43 -33.94 0.58
C SER A 409 -35.20 -32.42 0.59
N ASN A 410 -34.50 -31.89 1.59
CA ASN A 410 -34.32 -30.45 1.77
C ASN A 410 -33.31 -29.82 0.79
N PRO A 411 -32.10 -30.37 0.56
CA PRO A 411 -31.07 -29.70 -0.27
C PRO A 411 -31.53 -29.27 -1.66
N VAL A 412 -32.43 -30.04 -2.30
CA VAL A 412 -32.95 -29.71 -3.64
C VAL A 412 -33.98 -28.57 -3.65
N ARG A 413 -34.49 -28.16 -2.48
CA ARG A 413 -35.49 -27.08 -2.33
C ARG A 413 -34.97 -25.90 -1.50
N GLN A 414 -33.97 -26.13 -0.65
CA GLN A 414 -33.50 -25.21 0.39
C GLN A 414 -32.01 -24.91 0.13
N PRO A 415 -31.68 -23.84 -0.61
CA PRO A 415 -30.36 -23.60 -1.19
C PRO A 415 -29.23 -23.25 -0.20
N LEU A 416 -29.45 -23.40 1.11
CA LEU A 416 -28.42 -23.26 2.14
C LEU A 416 -27.90 -24.63 2.65
N PHE A 417 -28.49 -25.73 2.20
CA PHE A 417 -28.14 -27.07 2.67
C PHE A 417 -27.63 -27.95 1.53
N ASN A 418 -26.66 -28.80 1.84
CA ASN A 418 -26.09 -29.79 0.94
C ASN A 418 -26.39 -31.22 1.43
N PHE A 419 -26.15 -32.22 0.59
CA PHE A 419 -26.32 -33.63 0.96
C PHE A 419 -25.58 -34.04 2.24
N LYS A 420 -24.35 -33.51 2.43
CA LYS A 420 -23.56 -33.76 3.65
C LYS A 420 -24.29 -33.35 4.93
N ASP A 421 -25.13 -32.32 4.85
CA ASP A 421 -25.85 -31.76 6.01
C ASP A 421 -27.02 -32.67 6.44
N CYS A 422 -27.39 -33.69 5.65
CA CYS A 422 -28.42 -34.67 5.98
C CYS A 422 -27.88 -35.87 6.78
N THR A 423 -26.56 -36.08 6.75
CA THR A 423 -25.92 -37.25 7.38
C THR A 423 -25.91 -37.11 8.91
N GLY A 424 -25.73 -38.23 9.64
CA GLY A 424 -25.62 -38.19 11.12
C GLY A 424 -26.88 -37.73 11.86
N GLY A 425 -28.07 -37.92 11.27
CA GLY A 425 -29.35 -37.48 11.84
C GLY A 425 -29.73 -36.05 11.50
N GLY A 426 -29.00 -35.40 10.58
CA GLY A 426 -29.29 -34.07 10.06
C GLY A 426 -28.70 -32.95 10.91
N ALA A 427 -28.09 -31.96 10.25
CA ALA A 427 -27.65 -30.72 10.86
C ALA A 427 -28.86 -29.90 11.34
N LYS A 428 -28.68 -29.08 12.38
CA LYS A 428 -29.74 -28.16 12.83
C LYS A 428 -29.91 -27.03 11.82
N LYS A 429 -31.13 -26.81 11.32
CA LYS A 429 -31.36 -25.94 10.16
C LYS A 429 -30.91 -24.50 10.40
N ALA A 430 -31.30 -23.89 11.51
CA ALA A 430 -30.98 -22.49 11.79
C ALA A 430 -29.47 -22.24 11.88
N GLU A 431 -28.76 -23.05 12.68
CA GLU A 431 -27.31 -22.95 12.87
C GLU A 431 -26.56 -23.18 11.54
N ARG A 432 -26.94 -24.24 10.80
CA ARG A 432 -26.31 -24.56 9.51
C ARG A 432 -26.58 -23.50 8.44
N ALA A 433 -27.78 -22.91 8.41
CA ALA A 433 -28.11 -21.85 7.47
C ALA A 433 -27.24 -20.60 7.70
N ALA A 434 -27.02 -20.21 8.96
CA ALA A 434 -26.12 -19.10 9.30
C ALA A 434 -24.67 -19.38 8.91
N GLU A 435 -24.19 -20.61 9.10
CA GLU A 435 -22.88 -21.04 8.60
C GLU A 435 -22.77 -20.96 7.08
N ALA A 436 -23.78 -21.45 6.35
CA ALA A 436 -23.81 -21.39 4.89
C ALA A 436 -23.77 -19.95 4.35
N LEU A 437 -24.44 -19.00 5.01
CA LEU A 437 -24.35 -17.58 4.65
C LEU A 437 -22.93 -17.04 4.82
N ARG A 438 -22.24 -17.38 5.92
CA ARG A 438 -20.83 -16.98 6.15
C ARG A 438 -19.86 -17.65 5.17
N GLU A 439 -20.15 -18.86 4.72
CA GLU A 439 -19.41 -19.56 3.66
C GLU A 439 -19.57 -18.84 2.31
N ILE A 440 -20.77 -18.34 2.01
CA ILE A 440 -21.03 -17.60 0.76
C ILE A 440 -20.40 -16.21 0.78
N TYR A 441 -20.55 -15.48 1.89
CA TYR A 441 -20.02 -14.13 2.04
C TYR A 441 -19.47 -13.90 3.45
N PRO A 442 -18.13 -13.87 3.64
CA PRO A 442 -17.52 -13.74 4.97
C PRO A 442 -17.86 -12.43 5.71
N GLY A 443 -18.34 -11.41 5.00
CA GLY A 443 -18.72 -10.12 5.60
C GLY A 443 -20.14 -10.10 6.20
N VAL A 444 -20.92 -11.17 6.09
CA VAL A 444 -22.23 -11.28 6.76
C VAL A 444 -22.07 -11.67 8.23
N ASP A 445 -22.77 -10.97 9.10
CA ASP A 445 -23.00 -11.34 10.49
C ASP A 445 -24.28 -12.18 10.57
N ALA A 446 -24.13 -13.49 10.41
CA ALA A 446 -25.24 -14.44 10.46
C ALA A 446 -25.25 -15.29 11.73
N GLU A 447 -26.42 -15.42 12.36
CA GLU A 447 -26.66 -16.23 13.57
C GLU A 447 -27.88 -17.15 13.38
N GLY A 448 -27.88 -18.29 14.06
CA GLY A 448 -28.94 -19.29 13.95
C GLY A 448 -29.33 -19.85 15.32
N HIS A 449 -30.63 -19.82 15.64
CA HIS A 449 -31.17 -20.34 16.89
C HIS A 449 -32.08 -21.54 16.63
N MET A 450 -31.68 -22.71 17.15
CA MET A 450 -32.56 -23.87 17.18
C MET A 450 -33.61 -23.69 18.27
N MET A 451 -34.78 -23.17 17.90
CA MET A 451 -35.81 -22.79 18.85
C MET A 451 -37.20 -22.95 18.25
N GLU A 452 -38.13 -23.42 19.08
CA GLU A 452 -39.54 -23.55 18.73
C GLU A 452 -40.29 -22.24 18.97
N VAL A 453 -41.12 -21.85 18.01
CA VAL A 453 -42.07 -20.73 18.16
C VAL A 453 -43.43 -21.32 18.55
N PRO A 454 -43.99 -20.96 19.73
CA PRO A 454 -45.26 -21.49 20.18
C PRO A 454 -46.40 -21.26 19.18
N MET A 455 -47.11 -22.33 18.84
CA MET A 455 -48.25 -22.29 17.92
C MET A 455 -49.57 -22.10 18.68
N VAL A 456 -50.43 -21.21 18.19
CA VAL A 456 -51.77 -21.04 18.76
C VAL A 456 -52.61 -22.30 18.57
N GLY A 457 -53.42 -22.67 19.56
CA GLY A 457 -54.30 -23.85 19.51
C GLY A 457 -53.63 -25.18 19.89
N HIS A 458 -52.32 -25.23 20.10
CA HIS A 458 -51.62 -26.41 20.61
C HIS A 458 -51.42 -26.33 22.14
N PRO A 459 -51.57 -27.45 22.88
CA PRO A 459 -51.38 -27.46 24.32
C PRO A 459 -49.92 -27.23 24.70
N ILE A 460 -49.69 -26.46 25.76
CA ILE A 460 -48.37 -26.27 26.35
C ILE A 460 -48.03 -27.52 27.16
N THR A 461 -47.04 -28.29 26.69
CA THR A 461 -46.58 -29.54 27.33
C THR A 461 -45.41 -29.31 28.28
N ASP A 462 -44.61 -28.28 28.04
CA ASP A 462 -43.47 -27.86 28.86
C ASP A 462 -43.51 -26.34 29.05
N GLU A 463 -44.04 -25.89 30.19
CA GLU A 463 -44.21 -24.47 30.49
C GLU A 463 -42.88 -23.73 30.61
N VAL A 464 -41.87 -24.35 31.21
CA VAL A 464 -40.56 -23.72 31.44
C VAL A 464 -39.87 -23.48 30.10
N LYS A 465 -39.80 -24.50 29.24
CA LYS A 465 -39.20 -24.36 27.90
C LYS A 465 -39.97 -23.37 27.03
N THR A 466 -41.30 -23.42 27.05
CA THR A 466 -42.15 -22.51 26.29
C THR A 466 -41.93 -21.06 26.70
N LYS A 467 -41.85 -20.80 28.01
CA LYS A 467 -41.54 -19.47 28.56
C LYS A 467 -40.16 -19.00 28.14
N THR A 468 -39.13 -19.84 28.25
CA THR A 468 -37.77 -19.49 27.81
C THR A 468 -37.73 -19.17 26.31
N ASN A 469 -38.41 -19.95 25.47
CA ASN A 469 -38.49 -19.67 24.03
C ASN A 469 -39.21 -18.35 23.74
N PHE A 470 -40.29 -18.06 24.45
CA PHE A 470 -41.00 -16.78 24.34
C PHE A 470 -40.10 -15.59 24.70
N GLU A 471 -39.40 -15.66 25.84
CA GLU A 471 -38.49 -14.60 26.30
C GLU A 471 -37.31 -14.39 25.33
N ASN A 472 -36.75 -15.47 24.79
CA ASN A 472 -35.70 -15.39 23.77
C ASN A 472 -36.21 -14.81 22.45
N LEU A 473 -37.41 -15.22 22.01
CA LEU A 473 -38.04 -14.64 20.83
C LEU A 473 -38.27 -13.14 21.01
N GLN A 474 -38.70 -12.69 22.19
CA GLN A 474 -38.90 -11.27 22.50
C GLN A 474 -37.59 -10.49 22.39
N LYS A 475 -36.51 -10.98 23.00
CA LYS A 475 -35.18 -10.36 22.88
C LYS A 475 -34.73 -10.24 21.42
N LEU A 476 -34.99 -11.27 20.62
CA LEU A 476 -34.65 -11.26 19.19
C LEU A 476 -35.51 -10.25 18.42
N PHE A 477 -36.81 -10.13 18.71
CA PHE A 477 -37.65 -9.07 18.13
C PHE A 477 -37.11 -7.68 18.47
N ASP A 478 -36.79 -7.43 19.73
CA ASP A 478 -36.29 -6.13 20.19
C ASP A 478 -34.97 -5.75 19.50
N ALA A 479 -34.08 -6.72 19.30
CA ALA A 479 -32.76 -6.53 18.71
C ALA A 479 -32.75 -6.34 17.17
N HIS A 480 -33.84 -6.65 16.47
CA HIS A 480 -33.92 -6.61 15.00
C HIS A 480 -34.90 -5.55 14.50
N ASP A 481 -34.69 -5.06 13.28
CA ASP A 481 -35.48 -3.96 12.70
C ASP A 481 -36.65 -4.50 11.86
N ALA A 482 -36.39 -5.56 11.07
CA ALA A 482 -37.36 -6.20 10.20
C ALA A 482 -37.48 -7.70 10.50
N ILE A 483 -38.72 -8.18 10.58
CA ILE A 483 -39.07 -9.56 10.94
C ILE A 483 -39.77 -10.23 9.77
N PHE A 484 -39.23 -11.36 9.33
CA PHE A 484 -39.79 -12.16 8.24
C PHE A 484 -40.47 -13.40 8.79
N LEU A 485 -41.78 -13.53 8.55
CA LEU A 485 -42.57 -14.71 8.91
C LEU A 485 -42.55 -15.69 7.73
N LEU A 486 -41.65 -16.67 7.79
CA LEU A 486 -41.34 -17.63 6.72
C LEU A 486 -41.64 -19.07 7.15
N MET A 487 -42.63 -19.20 8.04
CA MET A 487 -42.97 -20.43 8.75
C MET A 487 -43.96 -21.31 7.98
N ASP A 488 -44.14 -22.54 8.43
CA ASP A 488 -44.80 -23.57 7.65
C ASP A 488 -46.34 -23.45 7.70
N THR A 489 -46.89 -23.01 8.83
CA THR A 489 -48.34 -23.02 9.08
C THR A 489 -48.89 -21.64 9.46
N ARG A 490 -50.23 -21.50 9.48
CA ARG A 490 -50.92 -20.28 9.93
C ARG A 490 -50.77 -20.10 11.44
N GLU A 491 -50.88 -21.19 12.19
CA GLU A 491 -50.89 -21.20 13.66
C GLU A 491 -49.57 -20.71 14.25
N SER A 492 -48.45 -21.04 13.60
CA SER A 492 -47.12 -20.61 14.05
C SER A 492 -46.86 -19.12 13.83
N ARG A 493 -47.62 -18.46 12.95
CA ARG A 493 -47.47 -17.03 12.62
C ARG A 493 -48.18 -16.11 13.60
N TRP A 494 -49.12 -16.64 14.39
CA TRP A 494 -49.97 -15.83 15.26
C TRP A 494 -49.15 -15.06 16.30
N LEU A 495 -48.36 -15.77 17.11
CA LEU A 495 -47.56 -15.13 18.16
C LEU A 495 -46.55 -14.11 17.60
N PRO A 496 -45.73 -14.45 16.58
CA PRO A 496 -44.86 -13.47 15.91
C PRO A 496 -45.59 -12.24 15.36
N THR A 497 -46.82 -12.40 14.86
CA THR A 497 -47.64 -11.29 14.37
C THR A 497 -48.01 -10.34 15.51
N VAL A 498 -48.46 -10.88 16.64
CA VAL A 498 -48.82 -10.10 17.84
C VAL A 498 -47.58 -9.38 18.38
N MET A 499 -46.46 -10.09 18.52
CA MET A 499 -45.20 -9.52 19.02
C MET A 499 -44.69 -8.40 18.13
N GLY A 500 -44.70 -8.60 16.80
CA GLY A 500 -44.23 -7.59 15.86
C GLY A 500 -45.08 -6.33 15.89
N LYS A 501 -46.41 -6.48 16.02
CA LYS A 501 -47.31 -5.32 16.19
C LYS A 501 -47.07 -4.60 17.52
N ALA A 502 -46.96 -5.34 18.62
CA ALA A 502 -46.73 -4.79 19.94
C ALA A 502 -45.39 -4.04 20.06
N ALA A 503 -44.34 -4.55 19.41
CA ALA A 503 -43.01 -3.96 19.40
C ALA A 503 -42.79 -2.90 18.30
N GLY A 504 -43.82 -2.59 17.49
CA GLY A 504 -43.72 -1.61 16.40
C GLY A 504 -42.72 -2.00 15.30
N LYS A 505 -42.52 -3.30 15.05
CA LYS A 505 -41.54 -3.81 14.09
C LYS A 505 -42.11 -3.92 12.68
N ILE A 506 -41.25 -3.77 11.67
CA ILE A 506 -41.61 -4.07 10.28
C ILE A 506 -41.76 -5.58 10.16
N VAL A 507 -42.97 -6.06 9.90
CA VAL A 507 -43.24 -7.50 9.72
C VAL A 507 -43.61 -7.79 8.28
N LEU A 508 -42.88 -8.71 7.67
CA LEU A 508 -43.09 -9.22 6.32
C LEU A 508 -43.49 -10.68 6.39
N ASN A 509 -44.69 -11.01 5.92
CA ASN A 509 -45.21 -12.36 5.91
C ASN A 509 -45.15 -12.93 4.50
N ALA A 510 -44.62 -14.15 4.36
CA ALA A 510 -44.70 -14.93 3.13
C ALA A 510 -45.25 -16.32 3.42
N ALA A 511 -46.28 -16.75 2.69
CA ALA A 511 -46.85 -18.09 2.77
C ALA A 511 -47.04 -18.70 1.38
N LEU A 512 -46.95 -20.03 1.30
CA LEU A 512 -47.03 -20.80 0.07
C LEU A 512 -48.26 -21.70 0.09
N GLY A 513 -49.05 -21.63 -0.98
CA GLY A 513 -50.00 -22.68 -1.37
C GLY A 513 -49.33 -23.69 -2.29
N PHE A 514 -50.13 -24.51 -2.97
CA PHE A 514 -49.61 -25.51 -3.92
C PHE A 514 -48.96 -24.85 -5.16
N ASP A 515 -49.69 -23.91 -5.77
CA ASP A 515 -49.32 -23.19 -7.00
C ASP A 515 -49.41 -21.66 -6.83
N THR A 516 -49.72 -21.20 -5.63
CA THR A 516 -49.92 -19.79 -5.28
C THR A 516 -49.05 -19.40 -4.09
N TYR A 517 -48.84 -18.10 -3.90
CA TYR A 517 -48.17 -17.57 -2.73
C TYR A 517 -48.74 -16.21 -2.34
N VAL A 518 -48.60 -15.84 -1.07
CA VAL A 518 -48.96 -14.53 -0.54
C VAL A 518 -47.74 -13.90 0.11
N VAL A 519 -47.45 -12.65 -0.26
CA VAL A 519 -46.47 -11.80 0.41
C VAL A 519 -47.17 -10.53 0.86
N MET A 520 -47.07 -10.19 2.14
CA MET A 520 -47.67 -8.99 2.68
C MET A 520 -46.82 -8.37 3.79
N ARG A 521 -46.92 -7.04 3.94
CA ARG A 521 -46.38 -6.32 5.09
C ARG A 521 -47.50 -6.02 6.08
N HIS A 522 -47.23 -6.13 7.37
CA HIS A 522 -48.17 -5.67 8.40
C HIS A 522 -48.13 -4.14 8.51
N GLY A 523 -49.25 -3.52 8.86
CA GLY A 523 -49.28 -2.09 9.16
C GLY A 523 -48.59 -1.75 10.48
N LEU A 524 -47.78 -0.69 10.46
CA LEU A 524 -47.32 -0.04 11.67
C LEU A 524 -48.43 0.86 12.22
N LYS A 525 -48.35 1.18 13.52
CA LYS A 525 -49.27 2.13 14.13
C LYS A 525 -49.04 3.51 13.50
N ALA A 526 -50.09 4.17 13.05
CA ALA A 526 -50.00 5.53 12.53
C ALA A 526 -49.53 6.48 13.65
N THR A 527 -48.54 7.31 13.34
CA THR A 527 -47.95 8.30 14.23
C THR A 527 -48.24 9.75 13.83
N GLY A 528 -48.82 9.96 12.63
CA GLY A 528 -49.28 11.26 12.15
C GLY A 528 -50.60 11.17 11.40
N ASP A 529 -51.22 12.34 11.15
CA ASP A 529 -52.58 12.46 10.57
C ASP A 529 -52.67 11.93 9.12
N ASP A 530 -51.56 11.87 8.39
CA ASP A 530 -51.48 11.38 7.00
C ASP A 530 -51.08 9.88 6.89
N GLU A 531 -50.89 9.18 8.01
CA GLU A 531 -50.46 7.77 8.01
C GLU A 531 -51.65 6.81 8.14
N GLN A 532 -51.73 5.84 7.23
CA GLN A 532 -52.77 4.80 7.27
C GLN A 532 -52.26 3.50 7.93
N GLU A 533 -52.98 3.04 8.95
CA GLU A 533 -52.71 1.77 9.61
C GLU A 533 -53.30 0.60 8.79
N LEU A 534 -52.43 -0.22 8.22
CA LEU A 534 -52.83 -1.42 7.49
C LEU A 534 -53.06 -2.62 8.41
N GLY A 535 -53.90 -3.55 7.96
CA GLY A 535 -54.15 -4.82 8.64
C GLY A 535 -52.93 -5.76 8.65
N CYS A 536 -52.99 -6.80 9.48
CA CYS A 536 -52.02 -7.91 9.52
C CYS A 536 -52.57 -9.17 8.83
N TYR A 537 -51.76 -10.23 8.76
CA TYR A 537 -52.14 -11.52 8.17
C TYR A 537 -53.44 -12.14 8.74
N PHE A 538 -53.84 -11.76 9.96
CA PHE A 538 -55.04 -12.26 10.62
C PHE A 538 -56.24 -11.31 10.57
N CYS A 539 -56.13 -10.13 9.96
CA CYS A 539 -57.24 -9.18 9.89
C CYS A 539 -58.33 -9.58 8.89
N ASN A 540 -57.95 -10.27 7.80
CA ASN A 540 -58.88 -10.81 6.81
C ASN A 540 -58.49 -12.27 6.55
N ASP A 541 -59.46 -13.12 6.24
CA ASP A 541 -59.13 -14.46 5.76
C ASP A 541 -58.45 -14.37 4.40
N VAL A 542 -57.28 -15.00 4.32
CA VAL A 542 -56.36 -14.90 3.17
C VAL A 542 -56.84 -15.74 1.98
N VAL A 543 -57.75 -16.68 2.23
CA VAL A 543 -58.46 -17.49 1.23
C VAL A 543 -59.89 -17.66 1.76
N ALA A 544 -60.90 -17.45 0.91
CA ALA A 544 -62.28 -17.71 1.30
C ALA A 544 -62.57 -19.22 1.28
N PRO A 545 -63.40 -19.76 2.18
CA PRO A 545 -63.78 -21.19 2.14
C PRO A 545 -64.41 -21.64 0.81
N ALA A 546 -64.90 -20.71 0.00
CA ALA A 546 -65.51 -20.98 -1.31
C ALA A 546 -64.49 -21.08 -2.47
N ASP A 547 -63.24 -20.66 -2.28
CA ASP A 547 -62.22 -20.59 -3.35
C ASP A 547 -61.74 -21.99 -3.80
N VAL A 548 -62.16 -23.05 -3.11
CA VAL A 548 -61.87 -24.46 -3.45
C VAL A 548 -63.16 -25.25 -3.69
N ARG A 549 -64.06 -24.76 -4.54
CA ARG A 549 -65.07 -25.64 -5.17
C ARG A 549 -64.48 -26.19 -6.46
N PHE A 550 -64.04 -27.45 -6.42
CA PHE A 550 -63.88 -28.25 -7.62
C PHE A 550 -65.19 -28.20 -8.41
N SER A 551 -65.18 -27.57 -9.58
CA SER A 551 -66.16 -27.88 -10.62
C SER A 551 -65.93 -29.35 -10.98
N CYS A 552 -66.82 -30.22 -10.52
CA CYS A 552 -66.84 -31.63 -10.86
C CYS A 552 -67.49 -31.83 -12.23
N ASP A 553 -67.04 -31.08 -13.25
CA ASP A 553 -67.49 -31.25 -14.62
C ASP A 553 -66.28 -31.60 -15.48
N HIS A 554 -66.35 -32.76 -16.13
CA HIS A 554 -65.37 -33.37 -17.06
C HIS A 554 -64.38 -34.38 -16.46
N TRP A 555 -64.91 -35.46 -15.87
CA TRP A 555 -64.36 -36.80 -16.08
C TRP A 555 -65.49 -37.77 -16.42
N SER A 556 -66.04 -37.65 -17.63
CA SER A 556 -66.75 -38.75 -18.28
C SER A 556 -65.73 -39.72 -18.85
N LEU A 557 -65.67 -40.91 -18.25
CA LEU A 557 -64.95 -42.08 -18.74
C LEU A 557 -65.42 -42.48 -20.14
N SER A 558 -64.49 -42.48 -21.10
CA SER A 558 -64.42 -43.41 -22.23
C SER A 558 -63.00 -43.45 -22.76
#